data_AF-A0A520ZJT6-F1
#
_entry.id   AF-A0A520ZJT6-F1
#
_cell.length_a   1.000
_cell.length_b   1.000
_cell.length_c   1.000
_cell.angle_alpha   90.00
_cell.angle_beta   90.00
_cell.angle_gamma   90.00
#
_symmetry.space_group_name_H-M   'P 1'
#
loop_
_entity.id
_entity.type
_entity.pdbx_description
1 polymer ?
#
loop_
_entity_poly.entity_id
_entity_poly.type
_entity_poly.pdbx_seq_one_letter_code
_entity_poly.pdbx_strand_id
1 'polypeptide(L)' 'EPVRNKEYALSMCTSTLVKPAQQVFWGGYSGYYADPDGHVWEVAHNPFWSISDTGRITIPPPP' A
#
# COMPACT_ATOMS: atom_id res chain seq x y z
N GLU A 1 -13.87 -12.08 11.07
CA GLU A 1 -12.78 -12.41 10.13
C GLU A 1 -12.18 -11.18 9.44
N PRO A 2 -10.92 -10.82 9.78
CA PRO A 2 -10.18 -9.67 9.21
C PRO A 2 -9.91 -9.78 7.71
N VAL A 3 -10.14 -10.96 7.12
CA VAL A 3 -9.91 -11.24 5.70
C VAL A 3 -10.92 -10.53 4.81
N ARG A 4 -12.12 -10.22 5.32
CA ARG A 4 -13.24 -9.72 4.52
C ARG A 4 -13.14 -8.24 4.12
N ASN A 5 -12.33 -7.42 4.78
CA ASN A 5 -12.31 -5.97 4.52
C ASN A 5 -11.40 -5.53 3.37
N LYS A 6 -10.56 -6.43 2.85
CA LYS A 6 -9.58 -6.15 1.77
C LYS A 6 -10.10 -6.48 0.37
N GLU A 7 -11.08 -7.37 0.27
CA GLU A 7 -11.69 -7.77 -1.00
C GLU A 7 -12.75 -6.74 -1.48
N TYR A 8 -13.47 -6.08 -0.57
CA TYR A 8 -14.50 -5.10 -0.95
C TYR A 8 -13.96 -3.82 -1.59
N ALA A 9 -12.75 -3.37 -1.21
CA ALA A 9 -12.14 -2.19 -1.84
C ALA A 9 -11.80 -2.45 -3.33
N LEU A 10 -11.50 -3.70 -3.69
CA LEU A 10 -11.21 -4.13 -5.06
C LEU A 10 -12.49 -4.41 -5.88
N SER A 11 -13.64 -4.61 -5.23
CA SER A 11 -14.90 -4.90 -5.93
C SER A 11 -15.53 -3.69 -6.61
N MET A 12 -15.20 -2.47 -6.19
CA MET A 12 -15.77 -1.22 -6.72
C MET A 12 -14.86 -0.50 -7.72
N CYS A 13 -13.61 -0.94 -7.83
CA CYS A 13 -12.60 -0.35 -8.69
C CYS A 13 -12.04 -1.48 -9.56
N THR A 14 -11.93 -1.29 -10.87
CA THR A 14 -11.45 -2.30 -11.83
C THR A 14 -9.95 -2.61 -11.71
N SER A 15 -9.39 -2.51 -10.50
CA SER A 15 -8.00 -2.79 -10.19
C SER A 15 -7.75 -4.28 -9.96
N THR A 16 -6.63 -4.78 -10.47
CA THR A 16 -6.19 -6.18 -10.31
C THR A 16 -5.19 -6.30 -9.17
N LEU A 17 -5.37 -7.26 -8.26
CA LEU A 17 -4.36 -7.56 -7.23
C LEU A 17 -3.12 -8.19 -7.88
N VAL A 18 -1.97 -7.50 -7.80
CA VAL A 18 -0.69 -7.96 -8.37
C VAL A 18 0.12 -8.73 -7.34
N LYS A 19 0.17 -8.20 -6.11
CA LYS A 19 0.87 -8.84 -4.98
C LYS A 19 0.13 -8.55 -3.69
N PRO A 20 -0.33 -9.59 -2.95
CA PRO A 20 -0.94 -9.40 -1.64
C PRO A 20 -0.02 -8.63 -0.68
N ALA A 21 -0.63 -7.80 0.18
CA ALA A 21 0.12 -7.11 1.22
C ALA A 21 0.82 -8.12 2.14
N GLN A 22 2.12 -7.93 2.34
CA GLN A 22 2.97 -8.80 3.16
C GLN A 22 4.04 -7.97 3.88
N GLN A 23 4.61 -8.54 4.95
CA GLN A 23 5.76 -7.95 5.60
C GLN A 23 6.96 -7.91 4.64
N VAL A 24 7.76 -6.85 4.72
CA VAL A 24 8.91 -6.61 3.84
C VAL A 24 10.17 -6.29 4.64
N PHE A 25 11.33 -6.45 4.00
CA PHE A 25 12.64 -6.46 4.67
C PHE A 25 12.97 -5.18 5.44
N TRP A 26 12.41 -4.05 5.03
CA TRP A 26 12.62 -2.77 5.68
C TRP A 26 11.78 -2.58 6.95
N GLY A 27 10.90 -3.51 7.32
CA GLY A 27 10.24 -3.52 8.64
C GLY A 27 8.77 -3.07 8.67
N GLY A 28 8.10 -2.92 7.53
CA GLY A 28 6.65 -2.72 7.48
C GLY A 28 5.98 -3.63 6.46
N TYR A 29 4.94 -3.14 5.80
CA TYR A 29 4.10 -3.93 4.89
C TYR A 29 4.00 -3.26 3.52
N SER A 30 3.98 -4.07 2.47
CA SER A 30 3.76 -3.62 1.09
C SER A 30 2.98 -4.65 0.28
N GLY A 31 2.12 -4.17 -0.61
CA GLY A 31 1.39 -4.93 -1.62
C GLY A 31 1.19 -4.09 -2.87
N TYR A 32 0.83 -4.73 -3.98
CA TYR A 32 0.70 -4.07 -5.28
C TYR A 32 -0.63 -4.40 -5.93
N TYR A 33 -1.18 -3.43 -6.65
CA TYR A 33 -2.35 -3.56 -7.50
C TYR A 33 -2.09 -2.85 -8.82
N ALA A 34 -2.69 -3.34 -9.90
CA ALA A 34 -2.69 -2.66 -11.18
C ALA A 34 -4.01 -1.92 -11.33
N ASP A 35 -3.99 -0.68 -11.78
CA ASP A 35 -5.19 0.04 -12.20
C ASP A 35 -5.73 -0.52 -13.54
N PRO A 36 -6.88 -0.06 -14.03
CA PRO A 36 -7.52 -0.62 -15.22
C PRO A 36 -6.71 -0.44 -16.51
N ASP A 37 -5.83 0.56 -16.54
CA ASP A 37 -4.92 0.84 -17.66
C ASP A 37 -3.62 0.01 -17.56
N GLY A 38 -3.45 -0.72 -16.45
CA GLY A 38 -2.30 -1.58 -16.21
C GLY A 38 -1.15 -0.92 -15.46
N HIS A 39 -1.30 0.32 -14.94
CA HIS A 39 -0.25 0.93 -14.13
C HIS A 39 -0.23 0.28 -12.75
N VAL A 40 0.97 -0.10 -12.30
CA VAL A 40 1.16 -0.77 -11.02
C VAL A 40 1.39 0.27 -9.91
N TRP A 41 0.56 0.18 -8.88
CA TRP A 41 0.61 1.00 -7.69
C TRP A 41 1.04 0.17 -6.48
N GLU A 42 1.86 0.75 -5.63
CA GLU A 42 2.22 0.18 -4.32
C GLU A 42 1.32 0.77 -3.22
N VAL A 43 0.76 -0.08 -2.37
CA VAL A 43 0.24 0.30 -1.06
C VAL A 43 1.25 -0.14 -0.02
N ALA A 44 1.82 0.83 0.70
CA ALA A 44 2.80 0.56 1.74
C ALA A 44 2.41 1.19 3.08
N HIS A 45 2.60 0.44 4.17
CA HIS A 45 2.62 0.99 5.52
C HIS A 45 4.08 1.07 5.97
N ASN A 46 4.66 2.26 5.85
CA ASN A 46 6.03 2.56 6.25
C ASN A 46 6.05 3.25 7.63
N PRO A 47 6.45 2.55 8.71
CA PRO A 47 6.42 3.14 10.06
C PRO A 47 7.54 4.17 10.30
N PHE A 48 8.47 4.33 9.36
CA PHE A 48 9.58 5.28 9.47
C PHE A 48 9.26 6.61 8.79
N TRP A 49 8.23 6.66 7.93
CA TRP A 49 7.83 7.89 7.25
C TRP A 49 6.72 8.58 8.02
N SER A 50 6.86 9.90 8.19
CA SER A 50 5.79 10.72 8.79
C SER A 50 4.97 11.37 7.70
N ILE A 51 3.65 11.36 7.83
CA ILE A 51 2.71 12.02 6.90
C ILE A 51 2.04 13.16 7.65
N SER A 52 2.17 14.39 7.16
CA SER A 52 1.48 15.54 7.73
C SER A 52 -0.02 15.52 7.44
N ASP A 53 -0.79 16.37 8.13
CA ASP A 53 -2.20 16.63 7.86
C ASP A 53 -2.49 17.05 6.40
N THR A 54 -1.56 17.74 5.75
CA THR A 54 -1.63 18.11 4.32
C THR A 54 -1.15 17.01 3.36
N GLY A 55 -0.82 15.82 3.86
CA GLY A 55 -0.33 14.70 3.05
C GLY A 55 1.13 14.80 2.60
N ARG A 56 1.94 15.69 3.20
CA ARG A 56 3.39 15.73 2.91
C ARG A 56 4.09 14.58 3.63
N ILE A 57 4.98 13.90 2.91
CA ILE A 57 5.80 12.82 3.45
C ILE A 57 7.16 13.39 3.85
N THR A 58 7.57 13.12 5.09
CA THR A 58 8.95 13.35 5.56
C THR A 58 9.67 12.01 5.59
N ILE A 59 10.75 11.92 4.81
CA ILE A 59 11.66 10.77 4.79
C ILE A 59 12.76 11.05 5.83
N PRO A 60 12.92 10.22 6.87
CA PRO A 60 14.00 10.39 7.83
C PRO A 60 15.36 10.16 7.14
N PRO A 61 16.44 10.78 7.62
CA PRO A 61 17.78 10.45 7.15
C PRO A 61 18.05 8.95 7.37
N PRO A 62 18.93 8.34 6.55
CA PRO A 62 19.42 6.99 6.84
C PRO A 62 20.04 6.95 8.24
N PRO A 63 19.98 5.79 8.93
CA PRO A 63 20.60 5.61 10.24
C PRO A 63 22.11 5.83 10.22
#